data_AF-A0A0M5IRH8-F1
#
_entry.id   AF-A0A0M5IRH8-F1
#
_cell.length_a   1.000
_cell.length_b   1.000
_cell.length_c   1.000
_cell.angle_alpha   90.00
_cell.angle_beta   90.00
_cell.angle_gamma   90.00
#
_symmetry.space_group_name_H-M   'P 1'
#
loop_
_entity.id
_entity.type
_entity.pdbx_description
1 polymer ?
#
loop_
_entity_poly.entity_id
_entity_poly.type
_entity_poly.pdbx_seq_one_letter_code
_entity_poly.pdbx_strand_id
1 'polypeptide(L)'
;MTFPSPSQSAGKPQGYKVDISRGQRIGRVSSEWFSRPDDERFLSLGDLYETVRARAEAATARTVETRAIRVEAAADNPERLSLILPERPEPVAPTHWSFGQLCSLVGAPAGYLRQLPAALAGINMQHGLLAHRGELVKTLETGDGRTELRAVTGPDYGRIWDHELVSAVMKIAGNGTGDTRWKVPGLLDWTTMRHDPFVEVTKDTTTLYAPERPLSQHYCAFSILS
;
A
#
# COMPACT_ATOMS: atom_id res chain seq x y z
N MET A 1 -9.96 19.72 -61.29
CA MET A 1 -9.17 19.16 -60.17
C MET A 1 -8.10 20.17 -59.77
N THR A 2 -8.29 20.89 -58.66
CA THR A 2 -7.18 21.40 -57.84
C THR A 2 -7.75 21.62 -56.43
N PHE A 3 -7.15 20.94 -55.45
CA PHE A 3 -7.65 20.80 -54.09
C PHE A 3 -7.35 22.05 -53.24
N PRO A 4 -8.25 22.44 -52.30
CA PRO A 4 -7.93 23.47 -51.33
C PRO A 4 -6.94 22.95 -50.27
N SER A 5 -5.99 23.79 -49.87
CA SER A 5 -5.03 23.53 -48.80
C SER A 5 -5.73 23.36 -47.44
N PRO A 6 -5.37 22.35 -46.62
CA PRO A 6 -5.81 22.32 -45.24
C PRO A 6 -4.88 23.20 -44.40
N SER A 7 -5.36 24.39 -44.06
CA SER A 7 -4.92 25.10 -42.85
C SER A 7 -5.83 24.67 -41.70
N GLN A 8 -5.23 24.08 -40.67
CA GLN A 8 -5.53 24.25 -39.24
C GLN A 8 -4.87 23.11 -38.48
N SER A 9 -3.77 23.42 -37.82
CA SER A 9 -3.26 22.63 -36.71
C SER A 9 -4.37 22.52 -35.67
N ALA A 10 -4.92 21.32 -35.50
CA ALA A 10 -5.85 21.02 -34.42
C ALA A 10 -5.16 21.37 -33.10
N GLY A 11 -5.61 22.45 -32.45
CA GLY A 11 -5.09 22.88 -31.16
C GLY A 11 -5.25 21.76 -30.14
N LYS A 12 -4.17 21.47 -29.39
CA LYS A 12 -4.24 20.61 -28.20
C LYS A 12 -5.41 21.10 -27.32
N PRO A 13 -6.28 20.22 -26.80
CA PRO A 13 -7.43 20.67 -26.04
C PRO A 13 -6.91 21.37 -24.77
N GLN A 14 -7.23 22.65 -24.59
CA GLN A 14 -6.85 23.40 -23.39
C GLN A 14 -7.71 22.96 -22.21
N GLY A 15 -7.10 22.89 -21.02
CA GLY A 15 -7.76 22.60 -19.77
C GLY A 15 -9.06 23.39 -19.53
N TYR A 16 -10.00 22.76 -18.83
CA TYR A 16 -11.35 23.29 -18.57
C TYR A 16 -11.46 23.91 -17.18
N LYS A 17 -12.36 24.87 -17.00
CA LYS A 17 -12.58 25.56 -15.73
C LYS A 17 -13.43 24.69 -14.80
N VAL A 18 -13.00 24.52 -13.55
CA VAL A 18 -13.69 23.71 -12.53
C VAL A 18 -14.47 24.60 -11.57
N ASP A 19 -15.73 24.23 -11.30
CA ASP A 19 -16.59 24.86 -10.30
C ASP A 19 -16.60 24.03 -9.01
N ILE A 20 -15.84 24.48 -8.02
CA ILE A 20 -15.67 23.81 -6.72
C ILE A 20 -16.89 23.88 -5.81
N SER A 21 -17.87 24.74 -6.11
CA SER A 21 -19.11 24.84 -5.31
C SER A 21 -19.99 23.59 -5.42
N ARG A 22 -19.71 22.73 -6.40
CA ARG A 22 -20.43 21.48 -6.67
C ARG A 22 -19.80 20.24 -6.00
N GLY A 23 -18.66 20.37 -5.33
CA GLY A 23 -17.93 19.27 -4.69
C GLY A 23 -17.80 19.42 -3.17
N GLN A 24 -17.64 18.30 -2.45
CA GLN A 24 -17.30 18.30 -1.02
C GLN A 24 -15.78 18.19 -0.83
N ARG A 25 -15.22 19.01 0.06
CA ARG A 25 -13.79 18.95 0.42
C ARG A 25 -13.52 17.78 1.36
N ILE A 26 -12.92 16.71 0.85
CA ILE A 26 -12.43 15.58 1.67
C ILE A 26 -10.98 15.86 2.11
N GLY A 27 -10.81 16.65 3.19
CA GLY A 27 -9.48 17.10 3.63
C GLY A 27 -8.48 15.99 4.05
N ARG A 28 -8.99 14.81 4.41
CA ARG A 28 -8.15 13.67 4.84
C ARG A 28 -7.34 13.07 3.69
N VAL A 29 -7.95 12.90 2.52
CA VAL A 29 -7.33 12.26 1.34
C VAL A 29 -6.24 13.16 0.75
N SER A 30 -6.48 14.48 0.66
CA SER A 30 -5.45 15.43 0.19
C SER A 30 -4.26 15.54 1.14
N SER A 31 -4.49 15.44 2.46
CA SER A 31 -3.40 15.51 3.45
C SER A 31 -2.53 14.25 3.43
N GLU A 32 -3.13 13.08 3.24
CA GLU A 32 -2.42 11.79 3.12
C GLU A 32 -1.61 11.65 1.82
N TRP A 33 -1.93 12.42 0.77
CA TRP A 33 -1.16 12.47 -0.48
C TRP A 33 -0.03 13.51 -0.44
N PHE A 34 -0.28 14.68 0.17
CA PHE A 34 0.68 15.78 0.25
C PHE A 34 1.88 15.46 1.16
N SER A 35 1.70 14.67 2.22
CA SER A 35 2.76 14.33 3.18
C SER A 35 3.60 13.11 2.80
N ARG A 36 3.59 12.67 1.53
CA ARG A 36 4.22 11.41 1.11
C ARG A 36 5.60 11.62 0.50
N PRO A 37 6.55 10.73 0.81
CA PRO A 37 7.88 10.78 0.22
C PRO A 37 7.83 10.39 -1.27
N ASP A 38 8.74 10.97 -2.05
CA ASP A 38 8.72 10.97 -3.52
C ASP A 38 9.03 9.61 -4.17
N ASP A 39 9.47 8.64 -3.37
CA ASP A 39 9.76 7.25 -3.73
C ASP A 39 8.50 6.37 -3.77
N GLU A 40 7.40 6.79 -3.16
CA GLU A 40 6.11 6.09 -3.23
C GLU A 40 5.18 6.62 -4.35
N ARG A 41 5.64 7.55 -5.18
CA ARG A 41 4.87 8.22 -6.25
C ARG A 41 5.32 7.76 -7.64
N PHE A 42 4.38 7.28 -8.45
CA PHE A 42 4.68 6.67 -9.77
C PHE A 42 4.13 7.51 -10.92
N LEU A 43 4.86 7.60 -12.03
CA LEU A 43 4.47 8.41 -13.18
C LEU A 43 3.62 7.64 -14.20
N SER A 44 3.62 6.31 -14.13
CA SER A 44 2.86 5.44 -15.02
C SER A 44 2.34 4.20 -14.29
N LEU A 45 1.31 3.57 -14.86
CA LEU A 45 0.81 2.29 -14.34
C LEU A 45 1.82 1.16 -14.54
N GLY A 46 2.66 1.23 -15.57
CA GLY A 46 3.77 0.30 -15.79
C GLY A 46 4.81 0.34 -14.69
N ASP A 47 5.29 1.54 -14.31
CA ASP A 47 6.29 1.69 -13.25
C ASP A 47 5.74 1.24 -11.88
N LEU A 48 4.47 1.58 -11.64
CA LEU A 48 3.74 1.11 -10.47
C LEU A 48 3.68 -0.43 -10.46
N TYR A 49 3.26 -1.04 -11.58
CA TYR A 49 3.13 -2.49 -11.73
C TYR A 49 4.45 -3.22 -11.47
N GLU A 50 5.54 -2.81 -12.12
CA GLU A 50 6.84 -3.45 -11.94
C GLU A 50 7.32 -3.36 -10.49
N THR A 51 7.10 -2.20 -9.84
CA THR A 51 7.47 -2.02 -8.44
C THR A 51 6.67 -2.93 -7.51
N VAL A 52 5.35 -2.97 -7.63
CA VAL A 52 4.50 -3.81 -6.77
C VAL A 52 4.65 -5.31 -7.08
N ARG A 53 5.00 -5.65 -8.31
CA ARG A 53 5.31 -7.02 -8.71
C ARG A 53 6.64 -7.48 -8.11
N ALA A 54 7.70 -6.68 -8.23
CA ALA A 54 8.99 -7.00 -7.62
C ALA A 54 8.86 -7.19 -6.10
N ARG A 55 8.06 -6.34 -5.42
CA ARG A 55 7.74 -6.50 -4.00
C ARG A 55 7.02 -7.82 -3.71
N ALA A 56 6.06 -8.23 -4.55
CA ALA A 56 5.36 -9.48 -4.39
C ALA A 56 6.27 -10.71 -4.62
N GLU A 57 7.16 -10.64 -5.61
CA GLU A 57 8.14 -11.70 -5.91
C GLU A 57 9.19 -11.85 -4.79
N ALA A 58 9.58 -10.75 -4.13
CA ALA A 58 10.48 -10.78 -2.98
C ALA A 58 9.79 -11.19 -1.67
N ALA A 59 8.46 -11.19 -1.62
CA ALA A 59 7.71 -11.50 -0.42
C ALA A 59 7.53 -13.02 -0.25
N THR A 60 7.62 -13.49 0.99
CA THR A 60 7.32 -14.88 1.35
C THR A 60 6.02 -14.92 2.14
N ALA A 61 5.06 -15.72 1.67
CA ALA A 61 3.81 -15.98 2.39
C ALA A 61 3.80 -17.41 2.93
N ARG A 62 3.38 -17.59 4.18
CA ARG A 62 3.27 -18.92 4.82
C ARG A 62 1.95 -19.06 5.54
N THR A 63 1.47 -20.29 5.65
CA THR A 63 0.40 -20.64 6.59
C THR A 63 1.05 -21.42 7.71
N VAL A 64 0.93 -20.91 8.93
CA VAL A 64 1.63 -21.46 10.10
C VAL A 64 0.65 -21.70 11.24
N GLU A 65 0.94 -22.68 12.07
CA GLU A 65 0.17 -22.88 13.30
C GLU A 65 0.39 -21.73 14.28
N THR A 66 -0.69 -21.13 14.78
CA THR A 66 -0.60 -19.98 15.71
C THR A 66 0.21 -20.34 16.96
N ARG A 67 -0.04 -21.54 17.51
CA ARG A 67 0.64 -22.07 18.70
C ARG A 67 2.13 -22.38 18.46
N ALA A 68 2.53 -22.57 17.21
CA ALA A 68 3.92 -22.87 16.84
C ALA A 68 4.77 -21.60 16.68
N ILE A 69 4.15 -20.42 16.64
CA ILE A 69 4.85 -19.14 16.63
C ILE A 69 5.46 -18.92 18.03
N ARG A 70 6.79 -18.79 18.07
CA ARG A 70 7.51 -18.43 19.30
C ARG A 70 7.85 -16.95 19.31
N VAL A 71 7.75 -16.33 20.48
CA VAL A 71 8.08 -14.93 20.69
C VAL A 71 9.34 -14.83 21.52
N GLU A 72 10.33 -14.11 21.02
CA GLU A 72 11.62 -13.91 21.68
C GLU A 72 11.87 -12.41 21.88
N ALA A 73 12.25 -12.04 23.11
CA ALA A 73 12.77 -10.72 23.40
C ALA A 73 14.29 -10.75 23.32
N ALA A 74 14.88 -9.75 22.67
CA ALA A 74 16.32 -9.69 22.52
C ALA A 74 16.99 -9.38 23.87
N ALA A 75 17.94 -10.22 24.29
CA ALA A 75 18.63 -10.04 25.56
C ALA A 75 19.49 -8.77 25.61
N ASP A 76 19.95 -8.31 24.45
CA ASP A 76 20.81 -7.14 24.26
C ASP A 76 20.02 -5.83 24.04
N ASN A 77 18.71 -5.91 23.79
CA ASN A 77 17.87 -4.74 23.56
C ASN A 77 16.47 -4.95 24.15
N PRO A 78 16.13 -4.25 25.26
CA PRO A 78 14.87 -4.44 25.97
C PRO A 78 13.64 -3.95 25.20
N GLU A 79 13.80 -3.29 24.05
CA GLU A 79 12.70 -2.84 23.18
C GLU A 79 12.49 -3.77 21.98
N ARG A 80 13.42 -4.69 21.71
CA ARG A 80 13.39 -5.52 20.50
C ARG A 80 12.72 -6.86 20.76
N LEU A 81 11.61 -7.07 20.06
CA LEU A 81 10.88 -8.33 20.00
C LEU A 81 11.03 -8.95 18.60
N SER A 82 11.19 -10.27 18.54
CA SER A 82 11.25 -11.05 17.30
C SER A 82 10.35 -12.29 17.40
N LEU A 83 10.00 -12.86 16.26
CA LEU A 83 9.16 -14.03 16.13
C LEU A 83 9.96 -15.14 15.45
N ILE A 84 9.88 -16.36 16.01
CA ILE A 84 10.36 -17.56 15.33
C ILE A 84 9.15 -18.27 14.75
N LEU A 85 9.09 -18.30 13.42
CA LEU A 85 8.02 -18.99 12.69
C LEU A 85 8.43 -20.46 12.46
N PRO A 86 7.48 -21.41 12.42
CA PRO A 86 7.81 -22.78 12.03
C PRO A 86 8.42 -22.78 10.62
N GLU A 87 9.38 -23.68 10.40
CA GLU A 87 10.12 -23.82 9.14
C GLU A 87 10.97 -22.59 8.75
N ARG A 88 11.13 -21.62 9.66
CA ARG A 88 12.07 -20.51 9.51
C ARG A 88 13.00 -20.42 10.72
N PRO A 89 14.30 -20.73 10.56
CA PRO A 89 15.25 -20.64 11.67
C PRO A 89 15.59 -19.18 12.02
N GLU A 90 15.50 -18.28 11.05
CA GLU A 90 15.82 -16.86 11.23
C GLU A 90 14.69 -16.10 11.91
N PRO A 91 14.97 -15.29 12.95
CA PRO A 91 13.96 -14.47 13.60
C PRO A 91 13.39 -13.40 12.68
N VAL A 92 12.07 -13.20 12.76
CA VAL A 92 11.34 -12.19 12.00
C VAL A 92 10.90 -11.06 12.92
N ALA A 93 11.17 -9.82 12.54
CA ALA A 93 10.74 -8.66 13.31
C ALA A 93 9.30 -8.27 12.95
N PRO A 94 8.35 -8.20 13.89
CA PRO A 94 7.05 -7.62 13.60
C PRO A 94 7.16 -6.11 13.38
N THR A 95 6.55 -5.62 12.31
CA THR A 95 6.30 -4.19 12.12
C THR A 95 5.26 -3.69 13.14
N HIS A 96 5.14 -2.37 13.29
CA HIS A 96 4.09 -1.79 14.15
C HIS A 96 2.69 -2.30 13.79
N TRP A 97 2.42 -2.48 12.49
CA TRP A 97 1.15 -2.99 11.97
C TRP A 97 0.94 -4.47 12.29
N SER A 98 1.88 -5.35 11.90
CA SER A 98 1.73 -6.78 12.13
C SER A 98 1.73 -7.14 13.62
N PHE A 99 2.43 -6.36 14.46
CA PHE A 99 2.30 -6.45 15.91
C PHE A 99 0.86 -6.18 16.38
N GLY A 100 0.22 -5.14 15.82
CA GLY A 100 -1.19 -4.84 16.12
C GLY A 100 -2.13 -5.95 15.65
N GLN A 101 -1.83 -6.59 14.51
CA GLN A 101 -2.59 -7.73 14.01
C GLN A 101 -2.45 -8.95 14.94
N LEU A 102 -1.24 -9.27 15.39
CA LEU A 102 -1.00 -10.33 16.38
C LEU A 102 -1.74 -10.06 17.70
N CYS A 103 -1.69 -8.82 18.20
CA CYS A 103 -2.45 -8.43 19.39
C CYS A 103 -3.95 -8.66 19.19
N SER A 104 -4.48 -8.24 18.03
CA SER A 104 -5.91 -8.41 17.71
C SER A 104 -6.29 -9.88 17.61
N LEU A 105 -5.43 -10.72 17.02
CA LEU A 105 -5.61 -12.16 16.91
C LEU A 105 -5.77 -12.81 18.30
N VAL A 106 -4.94 -12.41 19.27
CA VAL A 106 -4.95 -12.99 20.62
C VAL A 106 -5.84 -12.24 21.61
N GLY A 107 -6.58 -11.22 21.15
CA GLY A 107 -7.46 -10.41 22.01
C GLY A 107 -6.73 -9.49 23.00
N ALA A 108 -5.49 -9.13 22.72
CA ALA A 108 -4.67 -8.29 23.60
C ALA A 108 -4.69 -6.79 23.18
N PRO A 109 -4.61 -5.84 24.13
CA PRO A 109 -4.54 -4.42 23.83
C PRO A 109 -3.14 -4.01 23.31
N ALA A 110 -3.04 -3.76 22.00
CA ALA A 110 -1.76 -3.46 21.34
C ALA A 110 -1.05 -2.22 21.90
N GLY A 111 -1.79 -1.17 22.25
CA GLY A 111 -1.21 0.05 22.83
C GLY A 111 -0.51 -0.20 24.16
N TYR A 112 -1.12 -1.02 25.02
CA TYR A 112 -0.54 -1.41 26.30
C TYR A 112 0.72 -2.27 26.12
N LEU A 113 0.65 -3.32 25.28
CA LEU A 113 1.79 -4.20 25.05
C LEU A 113 3.01 -3.48 24.45
N ARG A 114 2.81 -2.43 23.64
CA ARG A 114 3.91 -1.61 23.09
C ARG A 114 4.63 -0.75 24.13
N GLN A 115 3.99 -0.45 25.25
CA GLN A 115 4.58 0.33 26.34
C GLN A 115 5.37 -0.55 27.32
N LEU A 116 5.20 -1.88 27.23
CA LEU A 116 5.93 -2.82 28.07
C LEU A 116 7.34 -3.07 27.51
N PRO A 117 8.32 -3.38 28.38
CA PRO A 117 9.56 -4.01 27.95
C PRO A 117 9.29 -5.25 27.09
N ALA A 118 10.12 -5.47 26.08
CA ALA A 118 9.96 -6.55 25.09
C ALA A 118 9.81 -7.93 25.74
N ALA A 119 10.46 -8.18 26.86
CA ALA A 119 10.31 -9.44 27.61
C ALA A 119 8.88 -9.64 28.13
N LEU A 120 8.27 -8.61 28.73
CA LEU A 120 6.90 -8.68 29.23
C LEU A 120 5.89 -8.72 28.09
N ALA A 121 6.09 -7.89 27.07
CA ALA A 121 5.27 -7.92 25.85
C ALA A 121 5.32 -9.31 25.19
N GLY A 122 6.51 -9.90 25.12
CA GLY A 122 6.77 -11.22 24.55
C GLY A 122 6.08 -12.35 25.30
N ILE A 123 6.19 -12.38 26.63
CA ILE A 123 5.50 -13.39 27.47
C ILE A 123 3.98 -13.29 27.31
N ASN A 124 3.43 -12.08 27.36
CA ASN A 124 1.99 -11.86 27.19
C ASN A 124 1.50 -12.27 25.80
N MET A 125 2.26 -11.92 24.75
CA MET A 125 1.97 -12.33 23.38
C MET A 125 2.05 -13.85 23.22
N GLN A 126 3.10 -14.48 23.75
CA GLN A 126 3.28 -15.93 23.71
C GLN A 126 2.12 -16.66 24.38
N HIS A 127 1.66 -16.18 25.53
CA HIS A 127 0.49 -16.73 26.22
C HIS A 127 -0.76 -16.66 25.33
N GLY A 128 -0.99 -15.50 24.71
CA GLY A 128 -2.10 -15.31 23.79
C GLY A 128 -2.05 -16.25 22.57
N LEU A 129 -0.88 -16.43 21.96
CA LEU A 129 -0.68 -17.29 20.80
C LEU A 129 -0.91 -18.78 21.13
N LEU A 130 -0.47 -19.22 22.31
CA LEU A 130 -0.70 -20.59 22.78
C LEU A 130 -2.17 -20.87 23.11
N ALA A 131 -2.89 -19.88 23.65
CA ALA A 131 -4.30 -20.00 24.02
C ALA A 131 -5.27 -19.75 22.85
N HIS A 132 -4.77 -19.27 21.71
CA HIS A 132 -5.60 -18.92 20.56
C HIS A 132 -6.26 -20.17 19.94
N ARG A 133 -7.57 -20.13 19.75
CA ARG A 133 -8.36 -21.25 19.19
C ARG A 133 -8.20 -21.40 17.67
N GLY A 134 -7.85 -20.32 16.96
CA GLY A 134 -7.56 -20.38 15.53
C GLY A 134 -6.26 -21.14 15.29
N GLU A 135 -6.35 -22.28 14.61
CA GLU A 135 -5.18 -23.17 14.49
C GLU A 135 -4.11 -22.59 13.56
N LEU A 136 -4.51 -21.91 12.50
CA LEU A 136 -3.63 -21.45 11.43
C LEU A 136 -3.75 -19.94 11.20
N VAL A 137 -2.62 -19.30 10.89
CA VAL A 137 -2.55 -17.92 10.41
C VAL A 137 -1.69 -17.82 9.17
N LYS A 138 -1.98 -16.82 8.33
CA LYS A 138 -1.14 -16.47 7.18
C LYS A 138 -0.19 -15.35 7.54
N THR A 139 1.11 -15.58 7.35
CA THR A 139 2.16 -14.57 7.49
C THR A 139 2.54 -14.02 6.13
N LEU A 140 2.94 -12.75 6.09
CA LEU A 140 3.58 -12.12 4.95
C LEU A 140 4.90 -11.50 5.42
N GLU A 141 5.99 -12.01 4.87
CA GLU A 141 7.36 -11.66 5.22
C GLU A 141 8.03 -10.97 4.04
N THR A 142 8.85 -9.96 4.33
CA THR A 142 9.71 -9.29 3.35
C THR A 142 11.07 -9.06 3.98
N GLY A 143 12.14 -8.91 3.19
CA GLY A 143 13.41 -8.52 3.78
C GLY A 143 14.48 -8.15 2.77
N ASP A 144 15.00 -6.93 2.92
CA ASP A 144 16.27 -6.46 2.35
C ASP A 144 17.27 -6.27 3.49
N GLY A 145 17.72 -7.38 4.09
CA GLY A 145 18.66 -7.40 5.22
C GLY A 145 18.11 -8.13 6.44
N ARG A 146 17.17 -7.52 7.19
CA ARG A 146 16.45 -8.19 8.28
C ARG A 146 15.05 -8.54 7.83
N THR A 147 14.63 -9.78 8.06
CA THR A 147 13.27 -10.20 7.73
C THR A 147 12.25 -9.52 8.63
N GLU A 148 11.27 -8.88 8.03
CA GLU A 148 10.16 -8.23 8.68
C GLU A 148 8.86 -8.96 8.38
N LEU A 149 8.02 -9.08 9.41
CA LEU A 149 6.66 -9.55 9.28
C LEU A 149 5.79 -8.34 8.94
N ARG A 150 5.37 -8.24 7.68
CA ARG A 150 4.56 -7.14 7.16
C ARG A 150 3.07 -7.31 7.47
N ALA A 151 2.58 -8.56 7.49
CA ALA A 151 1.20 -8.84 7.90
C ALA A 151 1.02 -10.21 8.55
N VAL A 152 0.00 -10.30 9.40
CA VAL A 152 -0.56 -11.53 9.93
C VAL A 152 -2.08 -11.49 9.77
N THR A 153 -2.66 -12.48 9.11
CA THR A 153 -4.10 -12.56 8.86
C THR A 153 -4.63 -13.96 9.19
N GLY A 154 -5.95 -14.07 9.37
CA GLY A 154 -6.59 -15.38 9.53
C GLY A 154 -6.41 -16.30 8.30
N PRO A 155 -6.70 -17.60 8.46
CA PRO A 155 -6.46 -18.60 7.41
C PRO A 155 -7.38 -18.42 6.21
N ASP A 156 -8.60 -17.93 6.43
CA ASP A 156 -9.60 -17.68 5.39
C ASP A 156 -9.37 -16.37 4.65
N TYR A 157 -8.40 -15.56 5.07
CA TYR A 157 -8.09 -14.30 4.40
C TYR A 157 -7.49 -14.59 3.01
N GLY A 158 -8.21 -14.20 1.96
CA GLY A 158 -7.73 -14.19 0.58
C GLY A 158 -6.89 -12.95 0.31
N ARG A 159 -5.63 -13.13 -0.07
CA ARG A 159 -4.74 -12.03 -0.47
C ARG A 159 -4.85 -11.85 -1.98
N ILE A 160 -5.22 -10.65 -2.39
CA ILE A 160 -5.06 -10.17 -3.77
C ILE A 160 -3.79 -9.32 -3.76
N TRP A 161 -2.88 -9.56 -4.71
CA TRP A 161 -1.66 -8.80 -4.80
C TRP A 161 -1.88 -7.47 -5.53
N ASP A 162 -1.18 -6.43 -5.11
CA ASP A 162 -1.31 -5.10 -5.71
C ASP A 162 -1.02 -5.13 -7.22
N HIS A 163 -0.06 -5.96 -7.67
CA HIS A 163 0.24 -6.11 -9.10
C HIS A 163 -0.92 -6.74 -9.89
N GLU A 164 -1.74 -7.60 -9.29
CA GLU A 164 -2.93 -8.17 -9.93
C GLU A 164 -3.99 -7.10 -10.15
N LEU A 165 -4.19 -6.22 -9.15
CA LEU A 165 -5.08 -5.06 -9.25
C LEU A 165 -4.58 -4.08 -10.32
N VAL A 166 -3.29 -3.72 -10.29
CA VAL A 166 -2.70 -2.80 -11.28
C VAL A 166 -2.79 -3.39 -12.68
N SER A 167 -2.51 -4.69 -12.85
CA SER A 167 -2.66 -5.39 -14.14
C SER A 167 -4.11 -5.34 -14.66
N ALA A 168 -5.10 -5.54 -13.78
CA ALA A 168 -6.50 -5.43 -14.15
C ALA A 168 -6.86 -4.00 -14.61
N VAL A 169 -6.35 -2.98 -13.93
CA VAL A 169 -6.53 -1.57 -14.33
C VAL A 169 -5.84 -1.29 -15.67
N MET A 170 -4.61 -1.75 -15.88
CA MET A 170 -3.87 -1.57 -17.14
C MET A 170 -4.61 -2.14 -18.36
N LYS A 171 -5.36 -3.25 -18.21
CA LYS A 171 -6.18 -3.81 -19.29
C LYS A 171 -7.27 -2.83 -19.79
N ILE A 172 -7.73 -1.94 -18.92
CA ILE A 172 -8.79 -0.95 -19.22
C ILE A 172 -8.16 0.41 -19.57
N ALA A 173 -7.10 0.77 -18.87
CA ALA A 173 -6.52 2.11 -18.83
C ALA A 173 -5.23 2.30 -19.67
N GLY A 174 -4.65 1.22 -20.19
CA GLY A 174 -3.31 1.26 -20.78
C GLY A 174 -2.28 1.66 -19.73
N ASN A 175 -1.31 2.50 -20.11
CA ASN A 175 -0.25 2.93 -19.18
C ASN A 175 -0.64 4.13 -18.28
N GLY A 176 -1.87 4.65 -18.43
CA GLY A 176 -2.33 5.81 -17.67
C GLY A 176 -1.76 7.16 -18.11
N THR A 177 -0.94 7.19 -19.16
CA THR A 177 -0.28 8.38 -19.71
C THR A 177 -1.06 9.04 -20.87
N GLY A 178 -2.26 8.55 -21.19
CA GLY A 178 -3.14 9.13 -22.22
C GLY A 178 -3.47 8.22 -23.40
N ASP A 179 -3.05 6.96 -23.39
CA ASP A 179 -3.29 5.99 -24.48
C ASP A 179 -4.74 5.50 -24.54
N THR A 180 -5.55 5.73 -23.50
CA THR A 180 -6.95 5.33 -23.41
C THR A 180 -7.85 6.48 -22.92
N ARG A 181 -9.17 6.24 -22.82
CA ARG A 181 -10.14 7.17 -22.22
C ARG A 181 -9.85 7.46 -20.73
N TRP A 182 -9.00 6.66 -20.09
CA TRP A 182 -8.55 6.85 -18.72
C TRP A 182 -7.08 7.29 -18.70
N LYS A 183 -6.78 8.27 -17.85
CA LYS A 183 -5.41 8.71 -17.58
C LYS A 183 -5.27 9.21 -16.14
N VAL A 184 -4.05 9.24 -15.64
CA VAL A 184 -3.74 9.89 -14.36
C VAL A 184 -4.20 11.35 -14.45
N PRO A 185 -4.99 11.85 -13.48
CA PRO A 185 -5.49 13.22 -13.49
C PRO A 185 -4.35 14.22 -13.62
N GLY A 186 -4.55 15.23 -14.46
CA GLY A 186 -3.61 16.33 -14.63
C GLY A 186 -3.75 17.37 -13.52
N LEU A 187 -3.03 18.48 -13.65
CA LEU A 187 -2.97 19.52 -12.63
C LEU A 187 -4.27 20.35 -12.63
N LEU A 188 -4.89 20.48 -11.46
CA LEU A 188 -5.80 21.59 -11.18
C LEU A 188 -4.99 22.78 -10.68
N ASP A 189 -4.90 23.83 -11.47
CA ASP A 189 -4.35 25.10 -11.03
C ASP A 189 -5.39 25.82 -10.14
N TRP A 190 -5.11 25.88 -8.84
CA TRP A 190 -5.98 26.51 -7.83
C TRP A 190 -6.04 28.04 -7.95
N THR A 191 -5.06 28.67 -8.60
CA THR A 191 -5.06 30.13 -8.80
C THR A 191 -5.96 30.52 -9.97
N THR A 192 -6.01 29.70 -11.02
CA THR A 192 -6.83 29.96 -12.22
C THR A 192 -8.12 29.13 -12.26
N MET A 193 -8.29 28.18 -11.34
CA MET A 193 -9.40 27.22 -11.28
C MET A 193 -9.55 26.43 -12.59
N ARG A 194 -8.43 26.16 -13.27
CA ARG A 194 -8.40 25.40 -14.53
C ARG A 194 -7.76 24.04 -14.28
N HIS A 195 -8.48 23.00 -14.64
CA HIS A 195 -7.94 21.65 -14.70
C HIS A 195 -7.35 21.44 -16.10
N ASP A 196 -6.04 21.26 -16.17
CA ASP A 196 -5.37 20.85 -17.40
C ASP A 196 -5.12 19.33 -17.37
N PRO A 197 -5.96 18.54 -18.05
CA PRO A 197 -5.75 17.10 -18.09
C PRO A 197 -4.54 16.72 -18.94
N PHE A 198 -4.01 17.58 -19.81
CA PHE A 198 -2.94 17.24 -20.77
C PHE A 198 -1.54 17.65 -20.31
N VAL A 199 -1.41 18.15 -19.07
CA VAL A 199 -0.10 18.38 -18.46
C VAL A 199 0.63 17.05 -18.27
N GLU A 200 1.96 17.10 -18.38
CA GLU A 200 2.82 15.95 -18.09
C GLU A 200 2.65 15.50 -16.64
N VAL A 201 2.57 14.18 -16.42
CA VAL A 201 2.51 13.60 -15.08
C VAL A 201 3.89 13.72 -14.45
N THR A 202 3.97 14.42 -13.33
CA THR A 202 5.20 14.61 -12.55
C THR A 202 5.00 14.00 -11.17
N LYS A 203 6.08 13.86 -10.39
CA LYS A 203 5.99 13.36 -9.02
C LYS A 203 5.08 14.24 -8.15
N ASP A 204 5.03 15.53 -8.44
CA ASP A 204 4.18 16.49 -7.74
C ASP A 204 2.72 16.48 -8.23
N THR A 205 2.38 15.74 -9.28
CA THR A 205 1.02 15.75 -9.85
C THR A 205 0.38 14.37 -9.96
N THR A 206 1.14 13.28 -9.77
CA THR A 206 0.61 11.92 -9.88
C THR A 206 -0.32 11.56 -8.72
N THR A 207 -1.43 10.88 -9.04
CA THR A 207 -2.30 10.23 -8.05
C THR A 207 -1.99 8.74 -7.88
N LEU A 208 -0.98 8.21 -8.60
CA LEU A 208 -0.57 6.81 -8.49
C LEU A 208 0.45 6.65 -7.36
N TYR A 209 0.11 5.82 -6.38
CA TYR A 209 0.99 5.51 -5.27
C TYR A 209 0.77 4.08 -4.78
N ALA A 210 1.82 3.46 -4.23
CA ALA A 210 1.77 2.16 -3.58
C ALA A 210 2.55 2.20 -2.26
N PRO A 211 1.84 2.29 -1.11
CA PRO A 211 2.51 2.33 0.19
C PRO A 211 3.25 1.02 0.44
N GLU A 212 4.34 1.05 1.21
CA GLU A 212 5.02 -0.20 1.62
C GLU A 212 4.21 -1.11 2.58
N ARG A 213 2.99 -0.72 2.92
CA ARG A 213 2.10 -1.48 3.81
C ARG A 213 1.24 -2.44 2.99
N PRO A 214 1.10 -3.72 3.38
CA PRO A 214 0.18 -4.62 2.71
C PRO A 214 -1.25 -4.11 2.89
N LEU A 215 -1.89 -3.79 1.76
CA LEU A 215 -3.24 -3.23 1.74
C LEU A 215 -4.26 -4.31 2.12
N SER A 216 -4.97 -4.10 3.24
CA SER A 216 -6.17 -4.89 3.56
C SER A 216 -7.35 -4.35 2.76
N GLN A 217 -7.63 -4.88 1.57
CA GLN A 217 -8.86 -4.70 0.73
C GLN A 217 -9.49 -3.30 0.54
N HIS A 218 -8.95 -2.20 1.11
CA HIS A 218 -9.71 -0.93 1.25
C HIS A 218 -8.94 0.34 0.86
N TYR A 219 -7.67 0.28 0.45
CA TYR A 219 -6.91 1.49 0.13
C TYR A 219 -6.09 1.35 -1.16
N CYS A 220 -6.76 1.10 -2.28
CA CYS A 220 -6.38 1.79 -3.51
C CYS A 220 -7.28 3.02 -3.58
N ALA A 221 -6.81 4.18 -3.09
CA ALA A 221 -7.51 5.43 -3.37
C ALA A 221 -7.21 5.84 -4.81
N PHE A 222 -7.81 5.13 -5.77
CA PHE A 222 -8.09 5.74 -7.06
C PHE A 222 -9.08 6.86 -6.80
N SER A 223 -8.59 8.08 -6.55
CA SER A 223 -9.46 9.27 -6.54
C SER A 223 -9.92 9.52 -7.96
N ILE A 224 -10.95 8.78 -8.38
CA ILE A 224 -11.75 9.07 -9.55
C ILE A 224 -12.65 10.22 -9.13
N LEU A 225 -12.26 11.45 -9.50
CA LEU A 225 -13.22 12.55 -9.54
C LEU A 225 -14.30 12.14 -10.54
N SER A 226 -15.48 11.82 -10.01
CA SER A 226 -16.73 11.70 -10.78
C SER A 226 -17.23 13.07 -11.20
#